data_AF-A0A087NCB1-F1
#
_entry.id   AF-A0A087NCB1-F1
#
_cell.length_a   1.000
_cell.length_b   1.000
_cell.length_c   1.000
_cell.angle_alpha   90.00
_cell.angle_beta   90.00
_cell.angle_gamma   90.00
#
_symmetry.space_group_name_H-M   'P 1'
#
loop_
_entity.id
_entity.type
_entity.pdbx_description
1 polymer ?
#
loop_
_entity_poly.entity_id
_entity_poly.type
_entity_poly.pdbx_seq_one_letter_code
_entity_poly.pdbx_strand_id
1 'polypeptide(L)' 'MLWAARGNTDGEIADILGISKETVIQHLKFARERYGVRKRTSLVIRALFDGLISFSEIFQRHRYW' A
#
# COMPACT_ATOMS: atom_id res chain seq x y z
N MET A 1 -0.27 -1.20 2.58
CA MET A 1 -1.10 -0.14 1.94
C MET A 1 -0.28 1.10 1.64
N LEU A 2 0.44 1.66 2.62
CA LEU A 2 1.26 2.87 2.47
C LEU A 2 2.29 2.79 1.33
N TRP A 3 3.00 1.68 1.18
CA TRP A 3 3.99 1.51 0.10
C TRP A 3 3.35 1.42 -1.29
N ALA A 4 2.16 0.81 -1.38
CA ALA A 4 1.35 0.80 -2.62
C ALA A 4 0.81 2.21 -2.95
N ALA A 5 0.54 3.04 -1.94
CA ALA A 5 0.20 4.45 -2.11
C ALA A 5 1.35 5.29 -2.69
N ARG A 6 2.58 4.92 -2.32
CA ARG A 6 3.80 5.56 -2.84
C ARG A 6 4.21 5.08 -4.25
N GLY A 7 3.42 4.21 -4.88
CA GLY A 7 3.68 3.70 -6.22
C GLY A 7 4.62 2.50 -6.30
N ASN A 8 5.04 1.94 -5.16
CA ASN A 8 5.91 0.76 -5.13
C ASN A 8 5.17 -0.46 -5.70
N THR A 9 5.91 -1.27 -6.44
CA THR A 9 5.47 -2.57 -6.96
C THR A 9 5.37 -3.60 -5.83
N ASP A 10 4.62 -4.69 -6.05
CA ASP A 10 4.46 -5.73 -5.02
C ASP A 10 5.79 -6.36 -4.58
N GLY A 11 6.77 -6.39 -5.49
CA GLY A 11 8.13 -6.86 -5.19
C GLY A 11 8.86 -5.90 -4.27
N GLU A 12 8.86 -4.60 -4.55
CA GLU A 12 9.48 -3.60 -3.67
C GLU A 12 8.82 -3.59 -2.28
N ILE A 13 7.50 -3.77 -2.22
CA ILE A 13 6.78 -3.88 -0.94
C ILE A 13 7.21 -5.15 -0.18
N ALA A 14 7.43 -6.26 -0.90
CA ALA A 14 7.89 -7.52 -0.34
C ALA A 14 9.30 -7.39 0.25
N ASP A 15 10.23 -6.78 -0.50
CA ASP A 15 11.60 -6.48 -0.05
C ASP A 15 11.60 -5.55 1.17
N ILE A 16 10.82 -4.46 1.14
CA ILE A 16 10.75 -3.50 2.26
C ILE A 16 10.18 -4.13 3.53
N LEU A 17 9.19 -5.00 3.39
CA LEU A 17 8.53 -5.66 4.54
C LEU A 17 9.22 -6.97 4.95
N GLY A 18 10.20 -7.47 4.18
CA GLY A 18 10.86 -8.75 4.42
C GLY A 18 9.93 -9.96 4.32
N ILE A 19 8.85 -9.88 3.55
CA ILE A 19 7.85 -10.95 3.38
C ILE A 19 7.77 -11.39 1.92
N SER A 20 7.17 -12.55 1.65
CA SER A 20 7.01 -13.01 0.26
C SER A 20 6.07 -12.10 -0.54
N LYS A 21 6.35 -11.96 -1.84
CA LYS A 21 5.48 -11.24 -2.79
C LYS A 21 4.06 -11.81 -2.81
N GLU A 22 3.88 -13.12 -2.67
CA GLU A 22 2.56 -13.75 -2.59
C GLU A 22 1.79 -13.29 -1.35
N THR A 23 2.45 -13.15 -0.20
CA THR A 23 1.84 -12.60 1.02
C THR A 23 1.37 -11.16 0.81
N VAL A 24 2.17 -10.33 0.12
CA VAL A 24 1.79 -8.96 -0.24
C VAL A 24 0.56 -8.95 -1.16
N ILE A 25 0.53 -9.81 -2.19
CA ILE A 25 -0.60 -9.92 -3.12
C ILE A 25 -1.87 -10.34 -2.37
N GLN A 26 -1.79 -11.31 -1.46
CA GLN A 26 -2.95 -11.72 -0.67
C GLN A 26 -3.45 -10.59 0.24
N HIS A 27 -2.56 -9.89 0.94
CA HIS A 27 -2.94 -8.74 1.77
C HIS A 27 -3.61 -7.63 0.94
N LEU A 28 -3.08 -7.32 -0.25
CA LEU A 28 -3.68 -6.35 -1.15
C LEU A 28 -5.03 -6.83 -1.71
N LYS A 29 -5.19 -8.14 -1.95
CA LYS A 29 -6.46 -8.73 -2.38
C LYS A 29 -7.51 -8.62 -1.28
N PHE A 30 -7.19 -9.01 -0.04
CA PHE A 30 -8.10 -8.86 1.10
C PHE A 30 -8.46 -7.41 1.36
N ALA A 31 -7.50 -6.50 1.26
CA ALA A 31 -7.78 -5.07 1.37
C ALA A 31 -8.72 -4.59 0.25
N ARG A 32 -8.49 -4.99 -1.00
CA ARG A 32 -9.36 -4.65 -2.14
C ARG A 32 -10.77 -5.18 -1.99
N GLU A 33 -10.93 -6.42 -1.53
CA GLU A 33 -12.23 -7.03 -1.24
C GLU A 33 -12.93 -6.28 -0.10
N ARG A 34 -12.23 -6.00 1.00
CA ARG A 34 -12.78 -5.26 2.15
C ARG A 34 -13.26 -3.85 1.78
N TYR A 35 -12.56 -3.19 0.86
CA TYR A 35 -12.91 -1.84 0.41
C TYR A 35 -13.77 -1.80 -0.87
N GLY A 36 -14.11 -2.96 -1.46
CA GLY A 36 -14.91 -3.07 -2.67
C GLY A 36 -14.29 -2.43 -3.93
N VAL A 37 -12.97 -2.24 -3.98
CA VAL A 37 -12.29 -1.49 -5.03
C VAL A 37 -11.37 -2.36 -5.89
N ARG A 38 -11.53 -2.26 -7.22
CA ARG A 38 -10.69 -3.00 -8.18
C ARG A 38 -9.31 -2.36 -8.43
N LYS A 39 -9.17 -1.04 -8.26
CA LYS A 39 -7.95 -0.29 -8.60
C LYS A 39 -7.11 0.05 -7.37
N ARG A 40 -5.78 -0.03 -7.51
CA ARG A 40 -4.81 0.30 -6.44
C ARG A 40 -4.98 1.74 -5.96
N THR A 41 -5.16 2.69 -6.88
CA THR A 41 -5.33 4.11 -6.55
C THR A 41 -6.59 4.37 -5.72
N SER A 42 -7.70 3.67 -6.00
CA SER A 42 -8.94 3.79 -5.22
C SER A 42 -8.77 3.32 -3.78
N LEU A 43 -7.93 2.29 -3.57
CA LEU A 43 -7.58 1.78 -2.25
C LEU A 43 -6.82 2.81 -1.41
N VAL A 44 -5.90 3.54 -2.07
CA VAL A 44 -5.09 4.61 -1.46
C VAL A 44 -5.96 5.81 -1.10
N ILE A 45 -6.84 6.23 -2.01
CA ILE A 45 -7.80 7.31 -1.77
C ILE A 45 -8.73 6.96 -0.62
N ARG A 46 -9.20 5.71 -0.52
CA ARG A 46 -10.04 5.28 0.60
C ARG A 46 -9.26 5.25 1.92
N ALA A 47 -8.03 4.75 1.93
CA ALA A 47 -7.20 4.76 3.14
C ALA A 47 -6.86 6.18 3.63
N LEU A 48 -6.71 7.14 2.71
CA LEU A 48 -6.62 8.57 3.03
C LEU A 48 -7.92 9.09 3.63
N PHE A 49 -9.06 8.71 3.05
CA PHE A 49 -10.39 9.14 3.53
C PHE A 49 -10.71 8.59 4.92
N ASP A 50 -10.32 7.34 5.19
CA ASP A 50 -10.48 6.68 6.49
C ASP A 50 -9.47 7.18 7.54
N GLY A 51 -8.53 8.05 7.16
CA GLY A 51 -7.49 8.57 8.07
C GLY A 51 -6.44 7.54 8.47
N LEU A 52 -6.41 6.37 7.81
CA LEU A 52 -5.44 5.30 8.07
C LEU A 52 -4.03 5.62 7.58
N ILE A 53 -3.93 6.52 6.59
CA ILE A 53 -2.67 7.09 6.10
C ILE A 53 -2.88 8.58 5.88
N SER A 54 -1.86 9.39 6.09
CA SER A 54 -1.90 10.82 5.77
C SER A 54 -1.08 11.13 4.52
N PHE A 55 -1.35 12.29 3.90
CA PHE A 55 -0.50 12.78 2.81
C PHE A 55 0.96 12.98 3.26
N SER A 56 1.22 13.39 4.50
CA SER A 56 2.59 13.54 4.99
C SER A 56 3.32 12.20 5.05
N GLU A 57 2.63 11.11 5.36
CA GLU A 57 3.20 9.76 5.28
C GLU A 57 3.39 9.30 3.84
N ILE A 58 2.54 9.69 2.89
CA ILE A 58 2.77 9.36 1.48
C ILE A 58 4.00 10.10 0.94
N PHE A 59 4.16 11.38 1.30
CA PHE A 59 5.27 12.21 0.82
C PHE A 59 6.56 12.09 1.64
N GLN A 60 6.54 11.44 2.80
CA GLN A 60 7.75 11.11 3.55
C GLN A 60 8.57 10.05 2.81
N ARG A 61 9.46 10.53 1.93
CA ARG A 61 10.49 9.71 1.30
C ARG A 61 11.49 9.31 2.39
N HIS A 62 11.31 8.10 2.94
CA HIS A 62 12.28 7.53 3.86
C HIS A 62 13.60 7.32 3.11
N ARG A 63 14.54 8.23 3.38
CA ARG A 63 15.91 8.19 2.94
C ARG A 63 16.64 7.15 3.81
N TYR A 64 16.43 5.88 3.54
CA TYR A 64 17.31 4.84 4.05
C TYR A 64 18.31 4.53 2.93
N TRP A 65 19.57 4.75 3.28
CA TRP A 65 20.76 4.40 2.50
C TRP A 65 20.90 2.89 2.43
#